data_AF-A0AAP0M804-F1
#
_entry.id   AF-A0AAP0M804-F1
#
_cell.length_a   1.000
_cell.length_b   1.000
_cell.length_c   1.000
_cell.angle_alpha   90.00
_cell.angle_beta   90.00
_cell.angle_gamma   90.00
#
_symmetry.space_group_name_H-M   'P 1'
#
loop_
_entity.id
_entity.type
_entity.pdbx_description
1 polymer ?
#
loop_
_entity_poly.entity_id
_entity_poly.type
_entity_poly.pdbx_seq_one_letter_code
_entity_poly.pdbx_strand_id
1 'polypeptide(L)'
;MRNAISKKFPQAKHRLCCWHLGRNAQTNVNKEFTLDFRRCMLRPYTEERFEHKWRQIAQRHNVETHEWVLKMYNEKTMWAEAYLKGNFFNGMRGTQRSEGMNAYLNHYVSIKIRLIAFVKQIDWLMDRQREVEGRDDFDSAEGRPMLITHMKPYEAAAAAVYTRAMFRLVREQILQEWMLIAVQVRADDQSKSFRVKK
;
A
#
# COMPACT_ATOMS: atom_id res chain seq x y z
N MET A 1 -3.80 19.15 -6.26
CA MET A 1 -2.59 18.30 -6.11
C MET A 1 -2.02 17.82 -7.44
N ARG A 2 -2.81 17.21 -8.34
CA ARG A 2 -2.33 16.63 -9.61
C ARG A 2 -1.31 17.51 -10.37
N ASN A 3 -1.65 18.76 -10.67
CA ASN A 3 -0.77 19.66 -11.44
C ASN A 3 0.55 19.95 -10.73
N ALA A 4 0.50 20.16 -9.41
CA ALA A 4 1.70 20.38 -8.60
C ALA A 4 2.60 19.15 -8.58
N ILE A 5 2.03 17.95 -8.41
CA ILE A 5 2.77 16.69 -8.44
C ILE A 5 3.41 16.49 -9.82
N SER A 6 2.66 16.69 -10.90
CA SER A 6 3.19 16.57 -12.27
C SER A 6 4.34 17.53 -12.54
N LYS A 7 4.33 18.72 -11.91
CA LYS A 7 5.37 19.75 -12.09
C LYS A 7 6.60 19.52 -11.21
N LYS A 8 6.41 19.04 -9.98
CA LYS A 8 7.49 18.90 -8.98
C LYS A 8 8.06 17.48 -8.90
N PHE A 9 7.27 16.48 -9.26
CA PHE A 9 7.63 15.06 -9.22
C PHE A 9 7.18 14.37 -10.52
N PRO A 10 7.79 14.71 -11.67
CA PRO A 10 7.32 14.25 -12.99
C PRO A 10 7.40 12.72 -13.16
N GLN A 11 8.31 12.06 -12.44
CA GLN A 11 8.44 10.59 -12.44
C GLN A 11 7.44 9.90 -11.49
N ALA A 12 6.77 10.64 -10.62
CA ALA A 12 5.83 10.06 -9.67
C ALA A 12 4.47 9.85 -10.33
N LYS A 13 3.95 8.62 -10.24
CA LYS A 13 2.57 8.34 -10.66
C LYS A 13 1.61 8.78 -9.56
N HIS A 14 0.76 9.77 -9.86
CA HIS A 14 -0.30 10.17 -8.94
C HIS A 14 -1.48 9.18 -9.01
N ARG A 15 -1.91 8.69 -7.84
CA ARG A 15 -3.07 7.82 -7.66
C ARG A 15 -4.10 8.51 -6.76
N LEU A 16 -5.37 8.44 -7.13
CA LEU A 16 -6.47 8.88 -6.28
C LEU A 16 -6.68 7.90 -5.11
N CYS A 17 -6.96 8.44 -3.93
CA CYS A 17 -7.16 7.65 -2.73
C CYS A 17 -8.44 6.80 -2.83
N CYS A 18 -8.32 5.47 -2.80
CA CYS A 18 -9.46 4.56 -2.97
C CYS A 18 -10.51 4.69 -1.87
N TRP A 19 -10.11 5.05 -0.64
CA TRP A 19 -11.06 5.28 0.45
C TRP A 19 -11.98 6.48 0.14
N HIS A 20 -11.39 7.60 -0.26
CA HIS A 20 -12.14 8.80 -0.64
C HIS A 20 -13.01 8.54 -1.87
N LEU A 21 -12.50 7.83 -2.88
CA LEU A 21 -13.32 7.41 -4.02
C LEU A 21 -14.50 6.54 -3.60
N GLY A 22 -14.29 5.61 -2.66
CA GLY A 22 -15.36 4.80 -2.10
C GLY A 22 -16.42 5.62 -1.36
N ARG A 23 -16.04 6.65 -0.60
CA ARG A 23 -17.01 7.56 0.04
C ARG A 23 -17.75 8.38 -1.02
N ASN A 24 -17.04 8.92 -1.99
CA ASN A 24 -17.63 9.70 -3.07
C ASN A 24 -18.62 8.87 -3.90
N ALA A 25 -18.30 7.60 -4.20
CA ALA A 25 -19.23 6.69 -4.87
C ALA A 25 -20.53 6.49 -4.08
N GLN A 26 -20.42 6.37 -2.75
CA GLN A 26 -21.58 6.20 -1.88
C GLN A 26 -22.43 7.46 -1.81
N THR A 27 -21.81 8.64 -1.80
CA THR A 27 -22.50 9.94 -1.77
C THR A 27 -23.13 10.30 -3.12
N ASN A 28 -22.46 10.02 -4.24
CA ASN A 28 -22.93 10.42 -5.57
C ASN A 28 -23.89 9.41 -6.20
N VAL A 29 -23.79 8.12 -5.85
CA VAL A 29 -24.61 7.06 -6.45
C VAL A 29 -25.40 6.33 -5.37
N ASN A 30 -24.84 5.28 -4.77
CA ASN A 30 -25.43 4.55 -3.64
C ASN A 30 -24.43 3.51 -3.08
N LYS A 31 -24.85 2.82 -2.01
CA LYS A 31 -24.06 1.78 -1.34
C LYS A 31 -23.82 0.54 -2.21
N GLU A 32 -24.80 0.13 -3.01
CA GLU A 32 -24.69 -1.08 -3.84
C GLU A 32 -23.67 -0.90 -4.97
N PHE A 33 -23.76 0.21 -5.70
CA PHE A 33 -22.78 0.62 -6.70
C PHE A 33 -21.38 0.71 -6.10
N THR A 34 -21.25 1.26 -4.89
CA THR A 34 -19.95 1.41 -4.22
C THR A 34 -19.23 0.07 -4.01
N LEU A 35 -19.97 -1.01 -3.73
CA LEU A 35 -19.37 -2.34 -3.57
C LEU A 35 -18.80 -2.87 -4.89
N ASP A 36 -19.54 -2.71 -5.98
CA ASP A 36 -19.10 -3.10 -7.32
C ASP A 36 -17.95 -2.22 -7.81
N PHE A 37 -18.05 -0.91 -7.61
CA PHE A 37 -17.01 0.06 -7.91
C PHE A 37 -15.70 -0.26 -7.19
N ARG A 38 -15.73 -0.55 -5.88
CA ARG A 38 -14.54 -0.94 -5.11
C ARG A 38 -13.93 -2.24 -5.62
N ARG A 39 -14.75 -3.24 -5.96
CA ARG A 39 -14.27 -4.48 -6.58
C ARG A 39 -13.58 -4.22 -7.91
N CYS A 40 -14.19 -3.40 -8.76
CA CYS A 40 -13.63 -3.03 -10.06
C CYS A 40 -12.31 -2.25 -9.92
N MET A 41 -12.26 -1.32 -8.98
CA MET A 41 -11.09 -0.50 -8.67
C MET A 41 -9.89 -1.32 -8.20
N LEU A 42 -10.09 -2.26 -7.27
CA LEU A 42 -8.99 -2.92 -6.54
C LEU A 42 -8.57 -4.27 -7.11
N ARG A 43 -9.33 -4.83 -8.07
CA ARG A 43 -8.98 -6.09 -8.71
C ARG A 43 -7.85 -5.86 -9.74
N PRO A 44 -6.81 -6.73 -9.77
CA PRO A 44 -5.74 -6.65 -10.76
C PRO A 44 -6.22 -7.22 -12.11
N TYR A 45 -7.17 -6.54 -12.75
CA TYR A 45 -7.65 -6.91 -14.08
C TYR A 45 -6.66 -6.50 -15.17
N THR A 46 -6.75 -7.14 -16.34
CA THR A 46 -6.25 -6.55 -17.58
C THR A 46 -7.12 -5.35 -17.94
N GLU A 47 -6.60 -4.42 -18.75
CA GLU A 47 -7.36 -3.26 -19.21
C GLU A 47 -8.66 -3.69 -19.93
N GLU A 48 -8.58 -4.69 -20.82
CA GLU A 48 -9.74 -5.28 -21.50
C GLU A 48 -10.80 -5.81 -20.53
N ARG A 49 -10.37 -6.55 -19.50
CA ARG A 49 -11.28 -7.11 -18.49
C ARG A 49 -11.89 -6.03 -17.62
N PHE A 50 -11.14 -4.96 -17.35
CA PHE A 50 -11.66 -3.78 -16.69
C PHE A 50 -12.75 -3.12 -17.52
N GLU A 51 -12.53 -2.86 -18.82
CA GLU A 51 -13.52 -2.21 -19.70
C GLU A 51 -14.83 -3.01 -19.80
N HIS A 52 -14.73 -4.34 -19.87
CA HIS A 52 -15.90 -5.20 -19.83
C HIS A 52 -16.63 -5.13 -18.47
N LYS A 53 -15.89 -5.19 -17.35
CA LYS A 53 -16.49 -5.13 -16.01
C LYS A 53 -17.09 -3.77 -15.69
N TRP A 54 -16.45 -2.69 -16.12
CA TRP A 54 -16.96 -1.33 -15.94
C TRP A 54 -18.31 -1.14 -16.64
N ARG A 55 -18.42 -1.55 -17.92
CA ARG A 55 -19.70 -1.52 -18.66
C ARG A 55 -20.79 -2.33 -17.96
N GLN A 56 -20.47 -3.54 -17.52
CA GLN A 56 -21.41 -4.38 -16.79
C GLN A 56 -21.92 -3.71 -15.50
N ILE A 57 -21.05 -3.03 -14.76
CA ILE A 57 -21.43 -2.31 -13.54
C ILE A 57 -22.28 -1.09 -13.88
N ALA A 58 -21.90 -0.29 -14.88
CA ALA A 58 -22.66 0.89 -15.29
C ALA A 58 -24.09 0.52 -15.72
N GLN A 59 -24.25 -0.55 -16.50
CA GLN A 59 -25.54 -1.09 -16.93
C GLN A 59 -26.37 -1.63 -15.77
N ARG A 60 -25.76 -2.45 -14.91
CA ARG A 60 -26.45 -3.06 -13.77
C ARG A 60 -27.06 -2.02 -12.83
N HIS A 61 -26.35 -0.91 -12.62
CA HIS A 61 -26.79 0.18 -11.74
C HIS A 61 -27.53 1.29 -12.50
N ASN A 62 -27.72 1.16 -13.82
CA ASN A 62 -28.36 2.15 -14.69
C ASN A 62 -27.76 3.56 -14.58
N VAL A 63 -26.42 3.64 -14.54
CA VAL A 63 -25.64 4.87 -14.33
C VAL A 63 -24.75 5.25 -15.52
N GLU A 64 -25.06 4.73 -16.70
CA GLU A 64 -24.27 4.95 -17.93
C GLU A 64 -24.14 6.43 -18.30
N THR A 65 -25.18 7.23 -18.04
CA THR A 65 -25.22 8.67 -18.32
C THR A 65 -24.92 9.54 -17.09
N HIS A 66 -24.64 8.92 -15.93
CA HIS A 66 -24.43 9.65 -14.69
C HIS A 66 -23.11 10.43 -14.73
N GLU A 67 -23.17 11.75 -14.58
CA GLU A 67 -22.02 12.66 -14.76
C GLU A 67 -20.80 12.26 -13.94
N TRP A 68 -21.00 11.98 -12.64
CA TRP A 68 -19.92 11.53 -11.77
C TRP A 68 -19.28 10.20 -12.22
N VAL A 69 -20.08 9.25 -12.70
CA VAL A 69 -19.59 7.95 -13.17
C VAL A 69 -18.80 8.11 -14.46
N LEU A 70 -19.27 8.93 -15.40
CA LEU A 70 -18.55 9.29 -16.62
C LEU A 70 -17.21 9.97 -16.31
N LYS A 71 -17.18 10.89 -15.33
CA LYS A 71 -15.93 11.49 -14.86
C LYS A 71 -14.96 10.44 -14.32
N MET A 72 -15.44 9.50 -13.50
CA MET A 72 -14.60 8.41 -12.98
C MET A 72 -14.06 7.52 -14.09
N TYR A 73 -14.86 7.23 -15.11
CA TYR A 73 -14.39 6.49 -16.28
C TYR A 73 -13.27 7.22 -17.03
N ASN A 74 -13.39 8.54 -17.22
CA ASN A 74 -12.38 9.36 -17.88
C ASN A 74 -11.07 9.42 -17.07
N GLU A 75 -11.17 9.33 -15.74
CA GLU A 75 -10.03 9.36 -14.82
C GLU A 75 -9.53 7.95 -14.43
N LYS A 76 -9.97 6.87 -15.09
CA LYS A 76 -9.66 5.47 -14.74
C LYS A 76 -8.17 5.17 -14.55
N THR A 77 -7.31 5.84 -15.31
CA THR A 77 -5.84 5.69 -15.23
C THR A 77 -5.23 6.21 -13.92
N MET A 78 -6.00 6.94 -13.11
CA MET A 78 -5.55 7.47 -11.82
C MET A 78 -6.03 6.65 -10.63
N TRP A 79 -6.91 5.66 -10.80
CA TRP A 79 -7.50 4.95 -9.65
C TRP A 79 -7.70 3.44 -9.83
N ALA A 80 -7.89 2.96 -11.05
CA ALA A 80 -8.11 1.54 -11.29
C ALA A 80 -6.78 0.78 -11.31
N GLU A 81 -6.68 -0.29 -10.52
CA GLU A 81 -5.47 -1.14 -10.45
C GLU A 81 -5.06 -1.69 -11.82
N ALA A 82 -6.03 -1.93 -12.71
CA ALA A 82 -5.77 -2.37 -14.09
C ALA A 82 -4.84 -1.43 -14.86
N TYR A 83 -4.97 -0.11 -14.68
CA TYR A 83 -4.18 0.91 -15.37
C TYR A 83 -3.00 1.44 -14.54
N LEU A 84 -2.99 1.10 -13.25
CA LEU A 84 -1.92 1.46 -12.34
C LEU A 84 -0.82 0.40 -12.26
N LYS A 85 -1.05 -0.78 -12.86
CA LYS A 85 -0.10 -1.88 -12.96
C LYS A 85 1.25 -1.40 -13.51
N GLY A 86 2.34 -1.88 -12.91
CA GLY A 86 3.70 -1.49 -13.27
C GLY A 86 4.22 -0.26 -12.52
N ASN A 87 3.37 0.46 -11.80
CA ASN A 87 3.81 1.55 -10.92
C ASN A 87 3.92 1.06 -9.47
N PHE A 88 4.96 1.52 -8.77
CA PHE A 88 5.19 1.15 -7.38
C PHE A 88 4.45 2.11 -6.42
N PHE A 89 3.51 1.57 -5.63
CA PHE A 89 2.75 2.33 -4.62
C PHE A 89 3.03 1.88 -3.18
N ASN A 90 4.05 1.04 -2.95
CA ASN A 90 4.41 0.52 -1.63
C ASN A 90 3.22 -0.06 -0.83
N GLY A 91 2.34 -0.81 -1.50
CA GLY A 91 1.14 -1.40 -0.88
C GLY A 91 0.05 -0.39 -0.46
N MET A 92 0.24 0.91 -0.70
CA MET A 92 -0.72 1.94 -0.32
C MET A 92 -1.94 1.91 -1.24
N ARG A 93 -3.01 1.26 -0.76
CA ARG A 93 -4.31 1.19 -1.44
C ARG A 93 -5.33 2.17 -0.90
N GLY A 94 -5.07 2.84 0.23
CA GLY A 94 -6.03 3.75 0.87
C GLY A 94 -5.36 4.72 1.84
N THR A 95 -6.14 5.26 2.76
CA THR A 95 -5.73 6.19 3.83
C THR A 95 -4.87 5.55 4.92
N GLN A 96 -4.28 4.37 4.72
CA GLN A 96 -3.63 3.57 5.77
C GLN A 96 -2.61 4.37 6.60
N ARG A 97 -1.84 5.28 5.97
CA ARG A 97 -0.93 6.19 6.68
C ARG A 97 -1.65 7.30 7.47
N SER A 98 -2.69 7.91 6.90
CA SER A 98 -3.47 8.93 7.62
C SER A 98 -4.39 8.32 8.68
N GLU A 99 -4.86 7.10 8.50
CA GLU A 99 -5.61 6.34 9.51
C GLU A 99 -4.71 5.95 10.68
N GLY A 100 -3.50 5.46 10.39
CA GLY A 100 -2.48 5.21 11.43
C GLY A 100 -2.12 6.48 12.20
N MET A 101 -1.90 7.59 11.48
CA MET A 101 -1.63 8.88 12.12
C MET A 101 -2.83 9.39 12.91
N ASN A 102 -4.05 9.31 12.37
CA ASN A 102 -5.25 9.72 13.08
C ASN A 102 -5.50 8.85 14.32
N ALA A 103 -5.28 7.54 14.23
CA ALA A 103 -5.39 6.65 15.38
C ALA A 103 -4.36 6.99 16.46
N TYR A 104 -3.10 7.23 16.06
CA TYR A 104 -2.04 7.69 16.94
C TYR A 104 -2.42 9.02 17.62
N LEU A 105 -2.81 10.03 16.85
CA LEU A 105 -3.21 11.34 17.37
C LEU A 105 -4.41 11.23 18.32
N ASN A 106 -5.42 10.42 17.98
CA ASN A 106 -6.62 10.24 18.80
C ASN A 106 -6.33 9.66 20.20
N HIS A 107 -5.15 9.07 20.44
CA HIS A 107 -4.73 8.65 21.79
C HIS A 107 -4.28 9.83 22.67
N TYR A 108 -3.93 10.96 22.04
CA TYR A 108 -3.30 12.10 22.70
C TYR A 108 -4.09 13.40 22.56
N VAL A 109 -5.00 13.49 21.58
CA VAL A 109 -5.87 14.65 21.36
C VAL A 109 -7.34 14.26 21.50
N SER A 110 -8.14 15.14 22.08
CA SER A 110 -9.59 14.96 22.17
C SER A 110 -10.32 16.20 21.70
N ILE A 111 -11.57 16.06 21.27
CA ILE A 111 -12.40 17.18 20.81
C ILE A 111 -12.63 18.25 21.89
N LYS A 112 -12.42 17.91 23.17
CA LYS A 112 -12.65 18.81 24.31
C LYS A 112 -11.42 19.65 24.68
N ILE A 113 -10.28 19.44 24.02
CA ILE A 113 -9.06 20.18 24.32
C ILE A 113 -9.16 21.63 23.80
N ARG A 114 -8.63 22.59 24.55
CA ARG A 114 -8.50 23.99 24.08
C ARG A 114 -7.48 24.06 22.94
N LEU A 115 -7.70 24.95 21.97
CA LEU A 115 -6.82 25.10 20.81
C LEU A 115 -5.34 25.32 21.19
N ILE A 116 -5.07 26.14 22.20
CA ILE A 116 -3.68 26.38 22.65
C ILE A 116 -3.01 25.12 23.21
N ALA A 117 -3.77 24.27 23.90
CA ALA A 117 -3.27 22.99 24.41
C ALA A 117 -3.15 21.96 23.28
N PHE A 118 -4.03 22.00 22.28
CA PHE A 118 -3.92 21.18 21.08
C PHE A 118 -2.60 21.43 20.34
N VAL A 119 -2.25 22.69 20.06
CA VAL A 119 -1.02 23.04 19.34
C VAL A 119 0.20 22.52 20.09
N LYS A 120 0.30 22.79 21.40
CA LYS A 120 1.39 22.28 22.25
C LYS A 120 1.48 20.76 22.24
N GLN A 121 0.33 20.08 22.26
CA GLN A 121 0.27 18.62 22.22
C GLN A 121 0.77 18.07 20.89
N ILE A 122 0.40 18.70 19.77
CA ILE A 122 0.87 18.32 18.44
C ILE A 122 2.39 18.52 18.33
N ASP A 123 2.92 19.66 18.77
CA ASP A 123 4.37 19.92 18.75
C ASP A 123 5.13 18.84 19.52
N TRP A 124 4.68 18.53 20.74
CA TRP A 124 5.28 17.46 21.54
C TRP A 124 5.22 16.08 20.85
N LEU A 125 4.08 15.74 20.22
CA LEU A 125 3.95 14.48 19.48
C LEU A 125 4.88 14.41 18.27
N MET A 126 5.07 15.54 17.58
CA MET A 126 5.98 15.63 16.45
C MET A 126 7.44 15.45 16.89
N ASP A 127 7.83 16.08 17.99
CA ASP A 127 9.19 15.93 18.53
C ASP A 127 9.45 14.48 18.97
N ARG A 128 8.46 13.86 19.63
CA ARG A 128 8.55 12.43 19.96
C ARG A 128 8.68 11.54 18.72
N GLN A 129 7.95 11.83 17.64
CA GLN A 129 8.09 11.07 16.39
C GLN A 129 9.49 11.22 15.79
N ARG A 130 10.03 12.44 15.77
CA ARG A 130 11.38 12.72 15.28
C ARG A 130 12.45 12.03 16.12
N GLU A 131 12.28 12.00 17.43
CA GLU A 131 13.21 11.30 18.34
C GLU A 131 13.21 9.78 18.06
N VAL A 132 12.03 9.18 17.92
CA VAL A 132 11.91 7.76 17.59
C VAL A 132 12.51 7.46 16.21
N GLU A 133 12.19 8.28 15.19
CA GLU A 133 12.76 8.16 13.85
C GLU A 133 14.28 8.28 13.87
N GLY A 134 14.83 9.28 14.57
CA GLY A 134 16.27 9.47 14.69
C GLY A 134 16.97 8.30 15.38
N ARG A 135 16.33 7.69 16.39
CA ARG A 135 16.85 6.48 17.02
C ARG A 135 16.82 5.28 16.06
N ASP A 136 15.72 5.08 15.34
CA ASP A 136 15.57 3.98 14.39
C ASP A 136 16.56 4.12 13.21
N ASP A 137 16.81 5.34 12.75
CA ASP A 137 17.80 5.66 11.72
C ASP A 137 19.22 5.38 12.21
N PHE A 138 19.58 5.84 13.41
CA PHE A 138 20.87 5.53 14.03
C PHE A 138 21.07 4.02 14.18
N ASP A 139 20.07 3.31 14.70
CA ASP A 139 20.09 1.86 14.88
C ASP A 139 20.17 1.09 13.55
N SER A 140 19.73 1.69 12.45
CA SER A 140 19.80 1.12 11.10
C SER A 140 21.12 1.44 10.39
N ALA A 141 21.70 2.62 10.62
CA ALA A 141 22.95 3.05 10.00
C ALA A 141 24.18 2.42 10.70
N GLU A 142 24.20 2.48 12.03
CA GLU A 142 25.36 2.05 12.82
C GLU A 142 25.17 0.67 13.46
N GLY A 143 23.92 0.27 13.68
CA GLY A 143 23.59 -0.99 14.32
C GLY A 143 23.75 -2.18 13.37
N ARG A 144 24.75 -3.04 13.63
CA ARG A 144 24.87 -4.31 12.92
C ARG A 144 23.94 -5.36 13.54
N PRO A 145 22.92 -5.86 12.83
CA PRO A 145 22.06 -6.89 13.38
C PRO A 145 22.82 -8.21 13.51
N MET A 146 22.66 -8.89 14.64
CA MET A 146 23.20 -10.25 14.81
C MET A 146 22.51 -11.21 13.86
N LEU A 147 23.27 -11.98 13.08
CA LEU A 147 22.75 -12.96 12.12
C LEU A 147 22.45 -14.29 12.82
N ILE A 148 21.17 -14.67 12.89
CA ILE A 148 20.73 -15.80 13.73
C ILE A 148 20.16 -16.98 12.95
N THR A 149 19.71 -16.78 11.71
CA THR A 149 19.15 -17.87 10.90
C THR A 149 20.23 -18.71 10.24
N HIS A 150 19.81 -19.86 9.71
CA HIS A 150 20.67 -20.78 8.97
C HIS A 150 21.15 -20.16 7.63
N MET A 151 20.40 -19.22 7.05
CA MET A 151 20.74 -18.51 5.80
C MET A 151 21.51 -17.20 6.06
N LYS A 152 22.60 -17.25 6.83
CA LYS A 152 23.39 -16.07 7.22
C LYS A 152 23.83 -15.16 6.05
N PRO A 153 24.26 -15.67 4.87
CA PRO A 153 24.63 -14.81 3.76
C PRO A 153 23.48 -13.92 3.27
N TYR A 154 22.26 -14.44 3.26
CA TYR A 154 21.07 -13.69 2.85
C TYR A 154 20.67 -12.65 3.90
N GLU A 155 20.77 -12.98 5.19
CA GLU A 155 20.59 -11.98 6.24
C GLU A 155 21.63 -10.86 6.16
N ALA A 156 22.91 -11.20 5.92
CA ALA A 156 23.96 -10.20 5.79
C ALA A 156 23.68 -9.24 4.62
N ALA A 157 23.30 -9.77 3.47
CA ALA A 157 22.93 -8.98 2.30
C ALA A 157 21.70 -8.10 2.58
N ALA A 158 20.66 -8.65 3.22
CA ALA A 158 19.47 -7.90 3.59
C ALA A 158 19.78 -6.78 4.60
N ALA A 159 20.63 -7.04 5.60
CA ALA A 159 21.04 -6.06 6.60
C ALA A 159 21.85 -4.90 6.01
N ALA A 160 22.61 -5.15 4.94
CA ALA A 160 23.40 -4.12 4.27
C ALA A 160 22.55 -3.17 3.41
N VAL A 161 21.37 -3.61 2.95
CA VAL A 161 20.53 -2.86 2.01
C VAL A 161 19.31 -2.25 2.68
N TYR A 162 18.71 -2.95 3.65
CA TYR A 162 17.45 -2.58 4.25
C TYR A 162 17.61 -1.92 5.63
N THR A 163 16.66 -1.05 5.98
CA THR A 163 16.51 -0.56 7.35
C THR A 163 16.29 -1.71 8.32
N ARG A 164 16.58 -1.49 9.61
CA ARG A 164 16.45 -2.54 10.64
C ARG A 164 15.04 -3.13 10.71
N ALA A 165 14.02 -2.31 10.49
CA ALA A 165 12.62 -2.75 10.44
C ALA A 165 12.36 -3.71 9.27
N MET A 166 12.80 -3.34 8.06
CA MET A 166 12.64 -4.17 6.87
C MET A 166 13.46 -5.46 6.93
N PHE A 167 14.67 -5.39 7.50
CA PHE A 167 15.51 -6.54 7.78
C PHE A 167 14.80 -7.60 8.65
N ARG A 168 14.09 -7.17 9.72
CA ARG A 168 13.33 -8.08 10.58
C ARG A 168 12.25 -8.84 9.79
N LEU A 169 11.58 -8.18 8.86
CA LEU A 169 10.58 -8.83 7.99
C LEU A 169 11.23 -9.88 7.08
N VAL A 170 12.39 -9.58 6.49
CA VAL A 170 13.14 -10.56 5.68
C VAL A 170 13.53 -11.77 6.52
N ARG A 171 14.04 -11.54 7.73
CA ARG A 171 14.36 -12.62 8.68
C ARG A 171 13.14 -13.48 9.00
N GLU A 172 11.98 -12.88 9.25
CA GLU A 172 10.76 -13.63 9.51
C GLU A 172 10.39 -14.52 8.33
N GLN A 173 10.58 -14.05 7.09
CA GLN A 173 10.37 -14.87 5.90
C GLN A 173 11.40 -16.01 5.78
N ILE A 174 12.68 -15.75 6.07
CA ILE A 174 13.73 -16.79 6.11
C ILE A 174 13.42 -17.83 7.18
N LEU A 175 12.91 -17.41 8.34
CA LEU A 175 12.44 -18.35 9.34
C LEU A 175 11.27 -19.15 8.78
N GLN A 176 10.24 -18.51 8.22
CA GLN A 176 9.08 -19.24 7.67
C GLN A 176 9.41 -20.23 6.55
N GLU A 177 10.59 -20.13 5.92
CA GLU A 177 11.09 -21.11 4.95
C GLU A 177 11.18 -22.53 5.53
N TRP A 178 11.40 -22.72 6.84
CA TRP A 178 11.43 -24.08 7.42
C TRP A 178 10.11 -24.84 7.26
N MET A 179 9.00 -24.12 7.01
CA MET A 179 7.70 -24.73 6.71
C MET A 179 7.57 -25.19 5.25
N LEU A 180 8.55 -24.89 4.39
CA LEU A 180 8.53 -25.23 2.98
C LEU A 180 9.36 -26.49 2.73
N ILE A 181 8.73 -27.51 2.15
CA ILE A 181 9.41 -28.72 1.72
C ILE A 181 9.55 -28.67 0.20
N ALA A 182 10.79 -28.51 -0.27
CA ALA A 182 11.13 -28.60 -1.68
C ALA A 182 11.50 -30.04 -2.04
N VAL A 183 10.63 -30.72 -2.81
CA VAL A 183 10.92 -32.05 -3.34
C VAL A 183 11.37 -31.91 -4.78
N GLN A 184 12.58 -32.38 -5.11
CA GLN A 184 13.04 -32.42 -6.49
C GLN A 184 12.18 -33.40 -7.28
N VAL A 185 11.56 -32.92 -8.37
CA VAL A 185 10.66 -33.72 -9.21
C VAL A 185 11.36 -34.20 -10.46
N ARG A 186 12.27 -33.39 -11.02
CA ARG A 186 13.05 -33.72 -12.22
C ARG A 186 14.43 -33.06 -12.14
N ALA A 187 15.43 -33.74 -12.68
CA ALA A 187 16.73 -33.14 -12.95
C ALA A 187 17.21 -33.65 -14.30
N ASP A 188 17.51 -32.70 -15.18
CA ASP A 188 18.15 -32.89 -16.47
C ASP A 188 19.55 -32.26 -16.39
N ASP A 189 20.42 -32.54 -17.36
CA ASP A 189 21.82 -32.07 -17.36
C ASP A 189 21.96 -30.53 -17.27
N GLN A 190 20.93 -29.78 -17.67
CA GLN A 190 20.91 -28.31 -17.65
C GLN A 190 19.95 -27.69 -16.61
N SER A 191 19.04 -28.46 -16.01
CA SER A 191 18.05 -27.86 -15.09
C SER A 191 17.54 -28.82 -14.02
N LYS A 192 17.19 -28.27 -12.86
CA LYS A 192 16.53 -29.00 -11.76
C LYS A 192 15.19 -28.35 -11.46
N SER A 193 14.15 -29.16 -11.37
CA SER A 193 12.79 -28.74 -11.08
C SER A 193 12.36 -29.24 -9.70
N PHE A 194 11.85 -28.33 -8.87
CA PHE A 194 11.40 -28.62 -7.51
C PHE A 194 9.90 -28.33 -7.37
N ARG A 195 9.20 -29.19 -6.63
CA ARG A 195 7.84 -28.94 -6.16
C ARG A 195 7.93 -28.50 -4.70
N VAL A 196 7.58 -27.26 -4.44
CA VAL A 196 7.55 -26.68 -3.09
C VAL A 196 6.16 -26.88 -2.52
N LYS A 197 6.08 -27.52 -1.35
CA LYS A 197 4.86 -27.64 -0.55
C LYS A 197 5.04 -26.88 0.75
N LYS A 198 3.92 -26.42 1.33
CA LYS A 198 3.86 -25.81 2.66
C LYS A 198 3.22 -26.81 3.64
#